data_AF-A0A0S4V2U3-F1
#
_entry.id   AF-A0A0S4V2U3-F1
#
_cell.length_a   1.000
_cell.length_b   1.000
_cell.length_c   1.000
_cell.angle_alpha   90.00
_cell.angle_beta   90.00
_cell.angle_gamma   90.00
#
_symmetry.space_group_name_H-M   'P 1'
#
loop_
_entity.id
_entity.type
_entity.pdbx_description
1 polymer ?
#
loop_
_entity_poly.entity_id
_entity_poly.type
_entity_poly.pdbx_seq_one_letter_code
_entity_poly.pdbx_strand_id
1 'polypeptide(L)'
;MNLKSMPLALVTALTLALAGCGRSEVNTVKAATVPQDATHTYDTALSNRSSCEKDEWRSFKDDTNRVVVEYRCNLKNGGALLAAFRQQKVSDTQHDYQGYYHGLDQTAESIRQKNPDALEKQLADVQRQLAQLQANGAPSGTDTPEALKQAIVNRESAMQAAQSSVERAQRELDDARNNRAGVQQERERFAQQEKDALAQIDKAYGGVTKATEVFQWFLRDGEVVPAWSGVELVKQDGSTARLDRNWSQTMWDLLHHRGDDHVHAMLNVPDNIVPGQQPAASEAAAVPKAINAAQPSGKGQDCYNAKLKDFRNGMGEEAPISNDMMSEWRGQCGLPPA
;
A
#
# COMPACT_ATOMS: atom_id res chain seq x y z
N MET A 1 -79.23 12.77 59.87
CA MET A 1 -80.00 13.45 58.81
C MET A 1 -78.97 14.06 57.86
N ASN A 2 -78.80 13.74 56.60
CA ASN A 2 -79.61 13.02 55.62
C ASN A 2 -78.69 12.14 54.75
N LEU A 3 -79.15 10.91 54.51
CA LEU A 3 -78.65 9.98 53.50
C LEU A 3 -78.94 10.53 52.10
N LYS A 4 -78.05 10.23 51.14
CA LYS A 4 -78.45 10.01 49.75
C LYS A 4 -77.73 8.79 49.19
N SER A 5 -78.44 7.66 49.26
CA SER A 5 -78.39 6.46 48.41
C SER A 5 -78.46 6.87 46.92
N MET A 6 -77.95 6.19 45.89
CA MET A 6 -77.86 4.76 45.48
C MET A 6 -77.25 4.79 44.02
N PRO A 7 -77.20 3.71 43.19
CA PRO A 7 -76.42 2.45 43.22
C PRO A 7 -75.74 2.10 41.86
N LEU A 8 -75.16 0.87 41.77
CA LEU A 8 -74.88 0.07 40.53
C LEU A 8 -73.83 0.64 39.55
N ALA A 9 -72.96 -0.12 38.86
CA ALA A 9 -72.83 -1.55 38.63
C ALA A 9 -71.39 -1.89 38.17
N LEU A 10 -71.02 -3.14 38.45
CA LEU A 10 -69.95 -3.95 37.87
C LEU A 10 -69.86 -3.80 36.33
N VAL A 11 -68.69 -3.44 35.78
CA VAL A 11 -68.16 -4.05 34.54
C VAL A 11 -66.63 -4.12 34.65
N THR A 12 -66.17 -5.33 34.93
CA THR A 12 -64.84 -5.86 34.69
C THR A 12 -64.49 -5.73 33.20
N ALA A 13 -63.65 -4.76 32.84
CA ALA A 13 -62.89 -4.80 31.59
C ALA A 13 -61.48 -5.32 31.91
N LEU A 14 -61.40 -6.64 32.11
CA LEU A 14 -60.14 -7.38 32.09
C LEU A 14 -59.68 -7.44 30.63
N THR A 15 -59.10 -6.36 30.12
CA THR A 15 -58.40 -6.41 28.84
C THR A 15 -57.20 -7.33 29.01
N LEU A 16 -57.34 -8.56 28.51
CA LEU A 16 -56.24 -9.44 28.16
C LEU A 16 -55.28 -8.65 27.26
N ALA A 17 -54.24 -8.06 27.85
CA ALA A 17 -53.00 -7.90 27.13
C ALA A 17 -52.50 -9.33 26.90
N LEU A 18 -52.71 -9.83 25.68
CA LEU A 18 -51.93 -10.95 25.18
C LEU A 18 -50.46 -10.52 25.28
N ALA A 19 -49.81 -10.88 26.38
CA ALA A 19 -48.38 -11.10 26.36
C ALA A 19 -48.17 -12.27 25.40
N GLY A 20 -48.08 -11.95 24.10
CA GLY A 20 -47.43 -12.86 23.17
C GLY A 20 -46.10 -13.20 23.83
N CYS A 21 -45.83 -14.50 23.99
CA CYS A 21 -44.50 -15.00 24.28
C CYS A 21 -43.60 -14.66 23.07
N GLY A 22 -43.35 -13.36 22.89
CA GLY A 22 -42.64 -12.78 21.77
C GLY A 22 -41.18 -13.07 21.98
N ARG A 23 -40.64 -13.99 21.18
CA ARG A 23 -39.19 -14.06 21.02
C ARG A 23 -38.77 -12.69 20.49
N SER A 24 -37.87 -12.01 21.20
CA SER A 24 -37.27 -10.78 20.69
C SER A 24 -36.59 -11.07 19.34
N GLU A 25 -36.49 -10.06 18.50
CA GLU A 25 -35.86 -10.15 17.18
C GLU A 25 -34.41 -10.67 17.29
N VAL A 26 -33.72 -10.27 18.35
CA VAL A 26 -32.40 -10.80 18.73
C VAL A 26 -32.46 -12.30 19.00
N ASN A 27 -33.44 -12.79 19.77
CA ASN A 27 -33.58 -14.22 20.06
C ASN A 27 -33.89 -15.04 18.80
N THR A 28 -34.62 -14.46 17.84
CA THR A 28 -34.87 -15.10 16.53
C THR A 28 -33.56 -15.30 15.77
N VAL A 29 -32.70 -14.27 15.68
CA VAL A 29 -31.39 -14.39 15.03
C VAL A 29 -30.47 -15.35 15.78
N LYS A 30 -30.37 -15.23 17.11
CA LYS A 30 -29.56 -16.12 17.96
C LYS A 30 -29.89 -17.61 17.76
N ALA A 31 -31.17 -17.93 17.56
CA ALA A 31 -31.64 -19.29 17.37
C ALA A 31 -31.50 -19.82 15.93
N ALA A 32 -31.24 -18.96 14.95
CA ALA A 32 -31.06 -19.39 13.56
C ALA A 32 -29.74 -20.14 13.36
N THR A 33 -29.78 -21.16 12.51
CA THR A 33 -28.60 -21.96 12.14
C THR A 33 -27.66 -21.15 11.24
N VAL A 34 -26.35 -21.37 11.42
CA VAL A 34 -25.34 -20.74 10.57
C VAL A 34 -25.30 -21.47 9.22
N PRO A 35 -25.46 -20.78 8.08
CA PRO A 35 -25.47 -21.45 6.77
C PRO A 35 -24.19 -22.23 6.44
N GLN A 36 -23.04 -21.79 6.97
CA GLN A 36 -21.73 -22.40 6.77
C GLN A 36 -21.56 -23.71 7.54
N ASP A 37 -22.25 -23.85 8.68
CA ASP A 37 -22.22 -25.05 9.52
C ASP A 37 -23.53 -25.16 10.32
N ALA A 38 -24.40 -26.07 9.89
CA ALA A 38 -25.71 -26.28 10.49
C ALA A 38 -25.65 -26.90 11.91
N THR A 39 -24.48 -27.33 12.38
CA THR A 39 -24.29 -27.78 13.77
C THR A 39 -24.27 -26.61 14.77
N HIS A 40 -24.12 -25.38 14.28
CA HIS A 40 -24.08 -24.15 15.06
C HIS A 40 -25.29 -23.25 14.81
N THR A 41 -25.74 -22.58 15.87
CA THR A 41 -26.56 -21.36 15.76
C THR A 41 -25.68 -20.12 15.85
N TYR A 42 -26.20 -18.95 15.43
CA TYR A 42 -25.46 -17.69 15.59
C TYR A 42 -25.08 -17.41 17.05
N ASP A 43 -25.93 -17.78 18.01
CA ASP A 43 -25.59 -17.64 19.44
C ASP A 43 -24.37 -18.49 19.82
N THR A 44 -24.35 -19.76 19.41
CA THR A 44 -23.22 -20.66 19.73
C THR A 44 -21.93 -20.26 19.02
N ALA A 45 -22.03 -19.74 17.79
CA ALA A 45 -20.88 -19.29 17.02
C ALA A 45 -20.25 -18.01 17.63
N LEU A 46 -21.08 -17.04 18.00
CA LEU A 46 -20.62 -15.70 18.41
C LEU A 46 -20.34 -15.56 19.91
N SER A 47 -20.84 -16.45 20.75
CA SER A 47 -20.65 -16.40 22.20
C SER A 47 -19.32 -16.99 22.67
N ASN A 48 -18.77 -16.46 23.78
CA ASN A 48 -17.58 -16.97 24.47
C ASN A 48 -16.31 -17.08 23.60
N ARG A 49 -16.14 -16.16 22.64
CA ARG A 49 -14.95 -16.12 21.77
C ARG A 49 -13.79 -15.45 22.49
N SER A 50 -12.61 -16.06 22.47
CA SER A 50 -11.39 -15.46 23.04
C SER A 50 -10.92 -14.20 22.30
N SER A 51 -11.31 -14.06 21.02
CA SER A 51 -11.11 -12.86 20.21
C SER A 51 -11.98 -11.68 20.66
N CYS A 52 -13.01 -11.92 21.48
CA CYS A 52 -13.98 -10.91 21.87
C CYS A 52 -13.80 -10.48 23.33
N GLU A 53 -13.50 -9.20 23.55
CA GLU A 53 -13.40 -8.65 24.90
C GLU A 53 -14.78 -8.37 25.51
N LYS A 54 -15.69 -7.83 24.69
CA LYS A 54 -17.06 -7.52 25.08
C LYS A 54 -17.95 -7.56 23.86
N ASP A 55 -19.06 -8.26 23.98
CA ASP A 55 -20.10 -8.31 22.96
C ASP A 55 -21.38 -7.55 23.36
N GLU A 56 -22.16 -7.20 22.35
CA GLU A 56 -23.47 -6.55 22.49
C GLU A 56 -24.39 -7.01 21.35
N TRP A 57 -25.66 -7.23 21.69
CA TRP A 57 -26.72 -7.47 20.72
C TRP A 57 -27.75 -6.36 20.82
N ARG A 58 -28.18 -5.83 19.67
CA ARG A 58 -29.27 -4.85 19.59
C ARG A 58 -30.15 -5.09 18.38
N SER A 59 -31.36 -4.56 18.45
CA SER A 59 -32.31 -4.50 17.33
C SER A 59 -32.70 -3.04 17.12
N PHE A 60 -32.74 -2.60 15.87
CA PHE A 60 -33.18 -1.27 15.49
C PHE A 60 -33.85 -1.30 14.12
N LYS A 61 -34.46 -0.18 13.73
CA LYS A 61 -34.98 -0.02 12.37
C LYS A 61 -34.04 0.86 11.57
N ASP A 62 -33.73 0.44 10.35
CA ASP A 62 -32.95 1.26 9.43
C ASP A 62 -33.80 2.38 8.78
N ASP A 63 -33.17 3.19 7.92
CA ASP A 63 -33.82 4.32 7.24
C ASP A 63 -34.98 3.89 6.32
N THR A 64 -35.06 2.61 5.97
CA THR A 64 -36.14 2.02 5.18
C THR A 64 -37.19 1.29 6.05
N ASN A 65 -37.14 1.50 7.37
CA ASN A 65 -38.04 0.91 8.36
C ASN A 65 -37.97 -0.64 8.39
N ARG A 66 -36.87 -1.24 7.93
CA ARG A 66 -36.58 -2.68 8.06
C ARG A 66 -36.00 -2.95 9.45
N VAL A 67 -36.36 -4.09 10.03
CA VAL A 67 -35.75 -4.51 11.31
C VAL A 67 -34.36 -5.08 11.04
N VAL A 68 -33.37 -4.49 11.70
CA VAL A 68 -31.97 -4.90 11.70
C VAL A 68 -31.63 -5.43 13.09
N VAL A 69 -31.10 -6.64 13.14
CA VAL A 69 -30.43 -7.16 14.33
C VAL A 69 -28.94 -7.01 14.12
N GLU A 70 -28.25 -6.48 15.11
CA GLU A 70 -26.81 -6.27 15.07
C GLU A 70 -26.16 -6.93 16.27
N TYR A 71 -25.12 -7.69 15.97
CA TYR A 71 -24.13 -8.14 16.94
C TYR A 71 -22.87 -7.31 16.80
N ARG A 72 -22.30 -6.91 17.93
CA ARG A 72 -21.04 -6.20 18.00
C ARG A 72 -20.10 -6.95 18.92
N CYS A 73 -18.83 -6.99 18.54
CA CYS A 73 -17.76 -7.52 19.36
C CYS A 73 -16.58 -6.56 19.36
N ASN A 74 -16.16 -6.12 20.54
CA ASN A 74 -14.90 -5.40 20.70
C ASN A 74 -13.77 -6.41 20.53
N LEU A 75 -13.02 -6.31 19.43
CA LEU A 75 -11.91 -7.21 19.16
C LEU A 75 -10.81 -6.98 20.19
N LYS A 76 -10.45 -8.05 20.90
CA LYS A 76 -9.39 -8.03 21.90
C LYS A 76 -8.10 -7.56 21.26
N ASN A 77 -7.43 -6.58 21.87
CA ASN A 77 -6.19 -5.97 21.38
C ASN A 77 -6.27 -5.35 19.96
N GLY A 78 -7.46 -5.20 19.34
CA GLY A 78 -7.55 -4.78 17.94
C GLY A 78 -6.94 -3.39 17.66
N GLY A 79 -7.10 -2.44 18.58
CA GLY A 79 -6.46 -1.12 18.47
C GLY A 79 -4.93 -1.21 18.58
N ALA A 80 -4.41 -2.02 19.51
CA ALA A 80 -2.98 -2.22 19.69
C ALA A 80 -2.35 -2.96 18.48
N LEU A 81 -3.06 -3.92 17.90
CA LEU A 81 -2.63 -4.63 16.70
C LEU A 81 -2.54 -3.70 15.49
N LEU A 82 -3.55 -2.86 15.27
CA LEU A 82 -3.50 -1.86 14.19
C LEU A 82 -2.42 -0.81 14.41
N ALA A 83 -2.13 -0.44 15.66
CA ALA A 83 -1.03 0.46 15.97
C ALA A 83 0.34 -0.18 15.64
N ALA A 84 0.54 -1.46 15.98
CA ALA A 84 1.74 -2.20 15.61
C ALA A 84 1.87 -2.36 14.09
N PHE A 85 0.76 -2.67 13.40
CA PHE A 85 0.74 -2.78 11.95
C PHE A 85 1.06 -1.44 11.26
N ARG A 86 0.53 -0.33 11.78
CA ARG A 86 0.89 1.03 11.33
C ARG A 86 2.38 1.28 11.47
N GLN A 87 2.98 0.94 12.61
CA GLN A 87 4.41 1.11 12.84
C GLN A 87 5.26 0.31 11.85
N GLN A 88 4.88 -0.94 11.59
CA GLN A 88 5.54 -1.76 10.57
C GLN A 88 5.44 -1.10 9.20
N LYS A 89 4.24 -0.69 8.77
CA LYS A 89 4.03 -0.01 7.47
C LYS A 89 4.86 1.27 7.32
N VAL A 90 4.96 2.07 8.38
CA VAL A 90 5.83 3.26 8.39
C VAL A 90 7.30 2.86 8.24
N SER A 91 7.75 1.86 9.00
CA SER A 91 9.12 1.37 8.94
C SER A 91 9.49 0.84 7.55
N ASP A 92 8.63 0.00 6.97
CA ASP A 92 8.83 -0.57 5.63
C ASP A 92 8.89 0.54 4.58
N THR A 93 7.95 1.49 4.62
CA THR A 93 7.92 2.63 3.70
C THR A 93 9.21 3.44 3.79
N GLN A 94 9.63 3.81 5.01
CA GLN A 94 10.87 4.56 5.20
C GLN A 94 12.10 3.79 4.70
N HIS A 95 12.14 2.47 4.92
CA HIS A 95 13.22 1.63 4.43
C HIS A 95 13.28 1.60 2.90
N ASP A 96 12.13 1.46 2.23
CA ASP A 96 12.06 1.47 0.77
C ASP A 96 12.57 2.80 0.19
N TYR A 97 12.14 3.93 0.78
CA TYR A 97 12.61 5.25 0.36
C TYR A 97 14.09 5.50 0.67
N GLN A 98 14.63 4.97 1.77
CA GLN A 98 16.08 4.99 2.03
C GLN A 98 16.86 4.30 0.90
N GLY A 99 16.35 3.18 0.37
CA GLY A 99 16.93 2.50 -0.79
C GLY A 99 16.98 3.41 -2.03
N TYR A 100 15.87 4.10 -2.34
CA TYR A 100 15.81 5.05 -3.46
C TYR A 100 16.78 6.22 -3.28
N TYR A 101 16.84 6.83 -2.09
CA TYR A 101 17.78 7.92 -1.83
C TYR A 101 19.24 7.46 -1.95
N HIS A 102 19.56 6.25 -1.50
CA HIS A 102 20.91 5.71 -1.65
C HIS A 102 21.32 5.60 -3.13
N GLY A 103 20.44 5.12 -4.00
CA GLY A 103 20.69 5.05 -5.44
C GLY A 103 20.86 6.45 -6.08
N LEU A 104 20.06 7.43 -5.64
CA LEU A 104 20.20 8.81 -6.10
C LEU A 104 21.52 9.43 -5.63
N ASP A 105 21.94 9.19 -4.39
CA ASP A 105 23.20 9.68 -3.84
C ASP A 105 24.40 9.08 -4.59
N GLN A 106 24.36 7.79 -4.92
CA GLN A 106 25.38 7.15 -5.77
C GLN A 106 25.45 7.78 -7.17
N THR A 107 24.28 8.08 -7.76
CA THR A 107 24.20 8.73 -9.07
C THR A 107 24.73 10.16 -9.01
N ALA A 108 24.35 10.92 -7.98
CA ALA A 108 24.85 12.27 -7.73
C ALA A 108 26.37 12.28 -7.57
N GLU A 109 26.92 11.32 -6.84
CA GLU A 109 28.36 11.16 -6.65
C GLU A 109 29.08 10.82 -7.97
N SER A 110 28.52 9.93 -8.79
CA SER A 110 29.06 9.63 -10.13
C SER A 110 29.10 10.88 -11.03
N ILE A 111 28.05 11.72 -10.99
CA ILE A 111 28.02 13.00 -11.72
C ILE A 111 29.05 13.97 -11.16
N ARG A 112 29.21 14.04 -9.83
CA ARG A 112 30.21 14.89 -9.17
C ARG A 112 31.63 14.51 -9.57
N GLN A 113 31.91 13.21 -9.70
CA GLN A 113 33.22 12.69 -10.12
C GLN A 113 33.58 13.06 -11.56
N LYS A 114 32.58 13.22 -12.45
CA LYS A 114 32.79 13.76 -13.81
C LYS A 114 33.25 15.23 -13.79
N ASN A 115 33.15 15.91 -12.65
CA ASN A 115 33.58 17.28 -12.42
C ASN A 115 33.10 18.26 -13.51
N PRO A 116 31.81 18.64 -13.49
CA PRO A 116 31.24 19.54 -14.49
C PRO A 116 32.02 20.85 -14.66
N ASP A 117 32.63 21.35 -13.58
CA ASP A 117 33.46 22.57 -13.61
C ASP A 117 34.76 22.34 -14.41
N ALA A 118 35.32 21.13 -14.37
CA ALA A 118 36.46 20.76 -15.22
C ALA A 118 36.03 20.59 -16.69
N LEU A 119 34.86 20.01 -16.95
CA LEU A 119 34.29 19.92 -18.31
C LEU A 119 34.05 21.31 -18.91
N GLU A 120 33.57 22.27 -18.11
CA GLU A 120 33.40 23.66 -18.54
C GLU A 120 34.72 24.34 -18.90
N LYS A 121 35.78 24.11 -18.11
CA LYS A 121 37.13 24.58 -18.46
C LYS A 121 37.67 23.93 -19.72
N GLN A 122 37.48 22.62 -19.86
CA GLN A 122 37.91 21.86 -21.04
C GLN A 122 37.21 22.38 -22.30
N LEU A 123 35.90 22.63 -22.23
CA LEU A 123 35.12 23.24 -23.30
C LEU A 123 35.68 24.61 -23.70
N ALA A 124 35.97 25.48 -22.73
CA ALA A 124 36.55 26.79 -22.98
C ALA A 124 37.94 26.70 -23.65
N ASP A 125 38.76 25.73 -23.24
CA ASP A 125 40.09 25.52 -23.83
C ASP A 125 40.01 24.99 -25.27
N VAL A 126 39.13 24.01 -25.57
CA VAL A 126 38.97 23.52 -26.95
C VAL A 126 38.34 24.57 -27.87
N GLN A 127 37.43 25.41 -27.36
CA GLN A 127 36.89 26.56 -28.09
C GLN A 127 38.00 27.58 -28.42
N ARG A 128 38.91 27.85 -27.47
CA ARG A 128 40.06 28.73 -27.71
C ARG A 128 40.99 28.18 -28.80
N GLN A 129 41.26 26.88 -28.80
CA GLN A 129 42.07 26.22 -29.83
C GLN A 129 41.42 26.33 -31.22
N LEU A 130 40.11 26.10 -31.30
CA LEU A 130 39.37 26.27 -32.55
C LEU A 130 39.46 27.72 -33.05
N ALA A 131 39.28 28.71 -32.18
CA ALA A 131 39.41 30.12 -32.54
C ALA A 131 40.82 30.49 -33.03
N GLN A 132 41.88 29.92 -32.42
CA GLN A 132 43.26 30.11 -32.87
C GLN A 132 43.50 29.50 -34.25
N LEU A 133 42.98 28.29 -34.50
CA LEU A 133 43.07 27.65 -35.82
C LEU A 133 42.35 28.50 -36.87
N GLN A 134 41.18 29.08 -36.55
CA GLN A 134 40.45 29.98 -37.45
C GLN A 134 41.23 31.27 -37.72
N ALA A 135 41.86 31.87 -36.71
CA ALA A 135 42.57 33.14 -36.80
C ALA A 135 43.91 33.07 -37.52
N ASN A 136 44.70 32.00 -37.30
CA ASN A 136 45.95 31.78 -38.01
C ASN A 136 45.60 31.40 -39.45
N GLY A 137 45.81 32.23 -40.47
CA GLY A 137 45.43 31.95 -41.87
C GLY A 137 46.18 30.75 -42.52
N ALA A 138 46.04 30.58 -43.83
CA ALA A 138 46.83 29.58 -44.57
C ALA A 138 48.35 29.87 -44.41
N PRO A 139 49.21 28.84 -44.25
CA PRO A 139 50.64 29.06 -44.09
C PRO A 139 51.26 29.71 -45.34
N SER A 140 51.55 31.00 -45.22
CA SER A 140 52.24 31.82 -46.21
C SER A 140 53.76 31.59 -46.12
N GLY A 141 54.23 30.49 -46.71
CA GLY A 141 55.66 30.15 -46.73
C GLY A 141 56.01 28.81 -47.36
N THR A 142 55.16 28.27 -48.23
CA THR A 142 55.42 26.99 -48.91
C THR A 142 55.91 27.24 -50.34
N ASP A 143 57.12 26.75 -50.66
CA ASP A 143 57.82 27.03 -51.93
C ASP A 143 57.24 26.30 -53.15
N THR A 144 56.22 25.44 -52.97
CA THR A 144 55.58 24.67 -54.06
C THR A 144 54.05 24.63 -53.96
N PRO A 145 53.32 24.63 -55.10
CA PRO A 145 51.86 24.48 -55.13
C PRO A 145 51.35 23.22 -54.43
N GLU A 146 52.08 22.11 -54.50
CA GLU A 146 51.75 20.85 -53.83
C GLU A 146 51.85 20.97 -52.31
N ALA A 147 52.88 21.64 -51.79
CA ALA A 147 53.03 21.89 -50.36
C ALA A 147 51.92 22.81 -49.82
N LEU A 148 51.51 23.81 -50.60
CA LEU A 148 50.36 24.67 -50.28
C LEU A 148 49.06 23.86 -50.21
N LYS A 149 48.79 23.01 -51.21
CA LYS A 149 47.61 22.14 -51.25
C LYS A 149 47.58 21.19 -50.04
N GLN A 150 48.71 20.57 -49.72
CA GLN A 150 48.79 19.68 -48.56
C GLN A 150 48.55 20.42 -47.24
N ALA A 151 49.08 21.64 -47.10
CA ALA A 151 48.87 22.47 -45.93
C ALA A 151 47.40 22.88 -45.74
N ILE A 152 46.68 23.16 -46.83
CA ILE A 152 45.23 23.44 -46.81
C ILE A 152 44.46 22.20 -46.33
N VAL A 153 44.71 21.03 -46.91
CA VAL A 153 44.01 19.78 -46.53
C VAL A 153 44.26 19.41 -45.07
N ASN A 154 45.52 19.50 -44.61
CA ASN A 154 45.88 19.22 -43.22
C ASN A 154 45.17 20.19 -42.24
N ARG A 155 45.06 21.46 -42.62
CA ARG A 155 44.36 22.48 -41.84
C ARG A 155 42.85 22.24 -41.79
N GLU A 156 42.22 21.93 -42.92
CA GLU A 156 40.79 21.59 -42.99
C GLU A 156 40.48 20.39 -42.09
N SER A 157 41.35 19.39 -42.10
CA SER A 157 41.23 18.20 -41.24
C SER A 157 41.39 18.56 -39.75
N ALA A 158 42.35 19.43 -39.40
CA ALA A 158 42.53 19.92 -38.04
C ALA A 158 41.33 20.77 -37.55
N MET A 159 40.77 21.60 -38.44
CA MET A 159 39.56 22.39 -38.17
C MET A 159 38.36 21.49 -37.88
N GLN A 160 38.13 20.47 -38.71
CA GLN A 160 37.05 19.49 -38.49
C GLN A 160 37.24 18.75 -37.15
N ALA A 161 38.46 18.27 -36.86
CA ALA A 161 38.74 17.58 -35.61
C ALA A 161 38.54 18.47 -34.37
N ALA A 162 38.93 19.75 -34.45
CA ALA A 162 38.71 20.73 -33.40
C ALA A 162 37.21 21.00 -33.19
N GLN A 163 36.44 21.15 -34.28
CA GLN A 163 34.99 21.34 -34.22
C GLN A 163 34.28 20.12 -33.60
N SER A 164 34.61 18.91 -34.02
CA SER A 164 34.08 17.68 -33.41
C SER A 164 34.49 17.53 -31.93
N SER A 165 35.62 18.11 -31.52
CA SER A 165 36.05 18.11 -30.11
C SER A 165 35.24 19.09 -29.26
N VAL A 166 34.92 20.27 -29.80
CA VAL A 166 33.98 21.21 -29.16
C VAL A 166 32.60 20.57 -28.98
N GLU A 167 32.06 19.95 -30.03
CA GLU A 167 30.75 19.28 -29.96
C GLU A 167 30.70 18.14 -28.95
N ARG A 168 31.79 17.37 -28.80
CA ARG A 168 31.88 16.33 -27.77
C ARG A 168 31.93 16.93 -26.37
N ALA A 169 32.81 17.91 -26.14
CA ALA A 169 32.93 18.57 -24.83
C ALA A 169 31.64 19.27 -24.40
N GLN A 170 30.93 19.90 -25.36
CA GLN A 170 29.64 20.52 -25.11
C GLN A 170 28.59 19.48 -24.68
N ARG A 171 28.47 18.38 -25.44
CA ARG A 171 27.53 17.29 -25.08
C ARG A 171 27.84 16.69 -23.72
N GLU A 172 29.10 16.42 -23.41
CA GLU A 172 29.48 15.86 -22.11
C GLU A 172 29.12 16.81 -20.95
N LEU A 173 29.31 18.12 -21.13
CA LEU A 173 28.93 19.12 -20.14
C LEU A 173 27.40 19.21 -19.98
N ASP A 174 26.66 19.24 -21.09
CA ASP A 174 25.20 19.30 -21.08
C ASP A 174 24.60 18.04 -20.45
N ASP A 175 25.12 16.86 -20.78
CA ASP A 175 24.73 15.60 -20.16
C ASP A 175 24.99 15.63 -18.65
N ALA A 176 26.15 16.11 -18.21
CA ALA A 176 26.46 16.21 -16.78
C ALA A 176 25.51 17.17 -16.04
N ARG A 177 25.19 18.32 -16.65
CA ARG A 177 24.25 19.32 -16.10
C ARG A 177 22.81 18.78 -16.06
N ASN A 178 22.34 18.18 -17.14
CA ASN A 178 21.01 17.60 -17.24
C ASN A 178 20.83 16.44 -16.26
N ASN A 179 21.82 15.55 -16.15
CA ASN A 179 21.79 14.46 -15.18
C ASN A 179 21.74 14.99 -13.74
N ARG A 180 22.50 16.05 -13.41
CA ARG A 180 22.46 16.68 -12.08
C ARG A 180 21.08 17.25 -11.77
N ALA A 181 20.48 17.97 -12.71
CA ALA A 181 19.14 18.52 -12.55
C ALA A 181 18.09 17.40 -12.40
N GLY A 182 18.20 16.34 -13.22
CA GLY A 182 17.34 15.17 -13.15
C GLY A 182 17.38 14.50 -11.79
N VAL A 183 18.58 14.22 -11.24
CA VAL A 183 18.72 13.62 -9.89
C VAL A 183 18.07 14.49 -8.81
N GLN A 184 18.23 15.81 -8.88
CA GLN A 184 17.61 16.72 -7.91
C GLN A 184 16.07 16.68 -8.01
N GLN A 185 15.53 16.70 -9.22
CA GLN A 185 14.08 16.61 -9.45
C GLN A 185 13.51 15.27 -8.97
N GLU A 186 14.20 14.16 -9.24
CA GLU A 186 13.78 12.83 -8.77
C GLU A 186 13.79 12.76 -7.23
N ARG A 187 14.77 13.38 -6.58
CA ARG A 187 14.87 13.45 -5.12
C ARG A 187 13.67 14.18 -4.51
N GLU A 188 13.28 15.31 -5.09
CA GLU A 188 12.10 16.07 -4.66
C GLU A 188 10.81 15.28 -4.89
N ARG A 189 10.72 14.57 -6.03
CA ARG A 189 9.58 13.69 -6.32
C ARG A 189 9.44 12.58 -5.27
N PHE A 190 10.52 11.86 -4.95
CA PHE A 190 10.48 10.80 -3.95
C PHE A 190 10.19 11.34 -2.55
N ALA A 191 10.73 12.50 -2.17
CA ALA A 191 10.41 13.14 -0.90
C ALA A 191 8.91 13.44 -0.75
N GLN A 192 8.27 13.90 -1.82
CA GLN A 192 6.83 14.13 -1.81
C GLN A 192 6.05 12.82 -1.77
N GLN A 193 6.45 11.81 -2.55
CA GLN A 193 5.79 10.50 -2.56
C GLN A 193 5.92 9.78 -1.20
N GLU A 194 7.07 9.87 -0.54
CA GLU A 194 7.28 9.34 0.82
C GLU A 194 6.33 10.00 1.81
N LYS A 195 6.27 11.33 1.79
CA LYS A 195 5.36 12.11 2.64
C LYS A 195 3.90 11.70 2.41
N ASP A 196 3.49 11.57 1.15
CA ASP A 196 2.12 11.19 0.81
C ASP A 196 1.82 9.75 1.25
N ALA A 197 2.74 8.80 1.05
CA ALA A 197 2.60 7.43 1.50
C ALA A 197 2.45 7.33 3.02
N LEU A 198 3.30 8.04 3.77
CA LEU A 198 3.22 8.11 5.23
C LEU A 198 1.91 8.75 5.70
N ALA A 199 1.43 9.79 5.01
CA ALA A 199 0.15 10.42 5.30
C ALA A 199 -1.04 9.47 5.03
N GLN A 200 -0.97 8.63 3.98
CA GLN A 200 -2.02 7.62 3.74
C GLN A 200 -2.03 6.53 4.82
N ILE A 201 -0.85 6.08 5.27
CA ILE A 201 -0.73 5.14 6.39
C ILE A 201 -1.35 5.74 7.66
N ASP A 202 -1.04 7.00 7.95
CA ASP A 202 -1.63 7.70 9.10
C ASP A 202 -3.14 7.92 8.96
N LYS A 203 -3.61 8.28 7.77
CA LYS A 203 -5.04 8.41 7.50
C LYS A 203 -5.78 7.08 7.71
N ALA A 204 -5.18 5.95 7.34
CA ALA A 204 -5.81 4.65 7.49
C ALA A 204 -5.83 4.16 8.95
N TYR A 205 -4.70 4.26 9.66
CA TYR A 205 -4.50 3.58 10.95
C TYR A 205 -4.20 4.51 12.12
N GLY A 206 -3.87 5.77 11.83
CA GLY A 206 -3.51 6.78 12.82
C GLY A 206 -4.64 7.00 13.83
N GLY A 207 -4.26 6.96 15.11
CA GLY A 207 -5.15 7.22 16.22
C GLY A 207 -6.24 6.18 16.45
N VAL A 208 -6.23 5.01 15.80
CA VAL A 208 -7.24 3.96 16.09
C VAL A 208 -7.08 3.47 17.53
N THR A 209 -8.14 3.59 18.33
CA THR A 209 -8.17 3.16 19.73
C THR A 209 -8.95 1.86 19.90
N LYS A 210 -9.89 1.58 19.00
CA LYS A 210 -10.79 0.45 19.12
C LYS A 210 -11.17 -0.10 17.76
N ALA A 211 -11.23 -1.43 17.67
CA ALA A 211 -11.79 -2.14 16.53
C ALA A 211 -12.99 -2.96 17.02
N THR A 212 -14.15 -2.76 16.39
CA THR A 212 -15.38 -3.48 16.73
C THR A 212 -15.81 -4.29 15.52
N GLU A 213 -15.73 -5.61 15.61
CA GLU A 213 -16.37 -6.48 14.64
C GLU A 213 -17.89 -6.34 14.75
N VAL A 214 -18.56 -6.28 13.62
CA VAL A 214 -20.01 -6.12 13.55
C VAL A 214 -20.58 -7.08 12.54
N PHE A 215 -21.68 -7.71 12.95
CA PHE A 215 -22.49 -8.58 12.12
C PHE A 215 -23.94 -8.08 12.15
N GLN A 216 -24.53 -7.82 10.98
CA GLN A 216 -25.92 -7.39 10.83
C GLN A 216 -26.75 -8.39 10.03
N TRP A 217 -28.01 -8.52 10.44
CA TRP A 217 -29.04 -9.31 9.75
C TRP A 217 -30.30 -8.49 9.56
N PHE A 218 -31.01 -8.73 8.47
CA PHE A 218 -32.40 -8.33 8.32
C PHE A 218 -33.32 -9.44 8.79
N LEU A 219 -34.44 -9.05 9.41
CA LEU A 219 -35.57 -9.94 9.62
C LEU A 219 -36.64 -9.64 8.57
N ARG A 220 -36.95 -10.63 7.72
CA ARG A 220 -37.98 -10.51 6.70
C ARG A 220 -38.91 -11.71 6.79
N ASP A 221 -40.19 -11.46 7.11
CA ASP A 221 -41.23 -12.49 7.17
C ASP A 221 -40.87 -13.70 8.07
N GLY A 222 -40.05 -13.47 9.11
CA GLY A 222 -39.55 -14.51 10.02
C GLY A 222 -38.23 -15.17 9.58
N GLU A 223 -37.72 -14.85 8.40
CA GLU A 223 -36.42 -15.31 7.90
C GLU A 223 -35.27 -14.39 8.35
N VAL A 224 -34.13 -15.00 8.68
CA VAL A 224 -32.89 -14.33 9.07
C VAL A 224 -31.98 -14.23 7.84
N VAL A 225 -31.76 -13.02 7.36
CA VAL A 225 -30.96 -12.77 6.15
C VAL A 225 -29.70 -11.98 6.50
N PRO A 226 -28.49 -12.51 6.26
CA PRO A 226 -27.25 -11.75 6.41
C PRO A 226 -27.29 -10.43 5.63
N ALA A 227 -26.93 -9.34 6.30
CA ALA A 227 -27.00 -7.99 5.74
C ALA A 227 -25.61 -7.38 5.52
N TRP A 228 -24.78 -7.37 6.56
CA TRP A 228 -23.47 -6.70 6.50
C TRP A 228 -22.52 -7.16 7.60
N SER A 229 -21.30 -7.53 7.24
CA SER A 229 -20.19 -7.82 8.16
C SER A 229 -19.04 -6.87 7.93
N GLY A 230 -18.38 -6.46 9.01
CA GLY A 230 -17.16 -5.71 8.91
C GLY A 230 -16.56 -5.36 10.27
N VAL A 231 -15.62 -4.43 10.23
CA VAL A 231 -15.03 -3.85 11.43
C VAL A 231 -15.25 -2.35 11.43
N GLU A 232 -15.82 -1.83 12.51
CA GLU A 232 -15.87 -0.40 12.79
C GLU A 232 -14.66 -0.01 13.64
N LEU A 233 -13.83 0.88 13.10
CA LEU A 233 -12.68 1.46 13.77
C LEU A 233 -13.09 2.78 14.40
N VAL A 234 -12.75 2.97 15.67
CA VAL A 234 -12.90 4.25 16.37
C VAL A 234 -11.53 4.86 16.58
N LYS A 235 -11.40 6.14 16.25
CA LYS A 235 -10.17 6.92 16.41
C LYS A 235 -10.20 7.81 17.64
N GLN A 236 -9.04 8.28 18.07
CA GLN A 236 -8.86 9.19 19.21
C GLN A 236 -9.63 10.51 19.05
N ASP A 237 -9.80 10.99 17.81
CA ASP A 237 -10.58 12.19 17.49
C ASP A 237 -12.10 11.94 17.47
N GLY A 238 -12.54 10.72 17.77
CA GLY A 238 -13.95 10.31 17.74
C GLY A 238 -14.48 9.95 16.35
N SER A 239 -13.68 10.12 15.29
CA SER A 239 -14.07 9.70 13.95
C SER A 239 -14.11 8.18 13.84
N THR A 240 -14.90 7.68 12.89
CA THR A 240 -15.04 6.25 12.63
C THR A 240 -14.71 5.90 11.19
N ALA A 241 -14.20 4.69 10.98
CA ALA A 241 -13.98 4.11 9.66
C ALA A 241 -14.55 2.70 9.63
N ARG A 242 -14.99 2.25 8.45
CA ARG A 242 -15.52 0.90 8.25
C ARG A 242 -14.60 0.10 7.34
N LEU A 243 -14.37 -1.15 7.73
CA LEU A 243 -13.70 -2.16 6.93
C LEU A 243 -14.74 -3.23 6.58
N ASP A 244 -15.21 -3.23 5.34
CA ASP A 244 -16.19 -4.21 4.87
C ASP A 244 -15.53 -5.58 4.74
N ARG A 245 -16.26 -6.63 5.13
CA ARG A 245 -15.83 -8.01 5.02
C ARG A 245 -16.88 -8.85 4.31
N ASN A 246 -16.42 -9.92 3.67
CA ASN A 246 -17.34 -10.89 3.10
C ASN A 246 -17.97 -11.72 4.23
N TRP A 247 -19.30 -11.64 4.32
CA TRP A 247 -20.06 -12.30 5.39
C TRP A 247 -19.78 -13.79 5.52
N SER A 248 -19.82 -14.50 4.40
CA SER A 248 -19.67 -15.97 4.40
C SER A 248 -18.25 -16.36 4.78
N GLN A 249 -17.25 -15.64 4.27
CA GLN A 249 -15.85 -15.89 4.60
C GLN A 249 -15.56 -15.58 6.07
N THR A 250 -16.04 -14.44 6.58
CA THR A 250 -15.84 -14.04 7.97
C THR A 250 -16.52 -15.03 8.93
N MET A 251 -17.75 -15.47 8.64
CA MET A 251 -18.42 -16.46 9.47
C MET A 251 -17.73 -17.82 9.41
N TRP A 252 -17.26 -18.24 8.23
CA TRP A 252 -16.48 -19.46 8.09
C TRP A 252 -15.18 -19.39 8.89
N ASP A 253 -14.42 -18.31 8.76
CA ASP A 253 -13.19 -18.07 9.52
C ASP A 253 -13.46 -18.14 11.02
N LEU A 254 -14.49 -17.43 11.50
CA LEU A 254 -14.91 -17.42 12.90
C LEU A 254 -15.25 -18.82 13.45
N LEU A 255 -15.81 -19.71 12.63
CA LEU A 255 -16.12 -21.08 13.06
C LEU A 255 -14.86 -21.93 13.26
N HIS A 256 -13.77 -21.62 12.55
CA HIS A 256 -12.51 -22.38 12.61
C HIS A 256 -11.43 -21.71 13.47
N HIS A 257 -11.51 -20.38 13.60
CA HIS A 257 -10.54 -19.49 14.24
C HIS A 257 -11.30 -18.57 15.19
N ARG A 258 -11.07 -18.72 16.50
CA ARG A 258 -11.85 -18.01 17.55
C ARG A 258 -10.97 -17.19 18.50
N GLY A 259 -9.66 -17.14 18.24
CA GLY A 259 -8.66 -16.50 19.06
C GLY A 259 -8.03 -15.30 18.38
N ASP A 260 -6.75 -15.08 18.69
CA ASP A 260 -6.00 -13.95 18.13
C ASP A 260 -5.84 -14.07 16.61
N ASP A 261 -5.78 -15.28 16.06
CA ASP A 261 -5.79 -15.58 14.62
C ASP A 261 -6.98 -14.92 13.88
N HIS A 262 -8.17 -15.01 14.48
CA HIS A 262 -9.36 -14.35 13.94
C HIS A 262 -9.27 -12.82 14.00
N VAL A 263 -8.66 -12.26 15.06
CA VAL A 263 -8.47 -10.81 15.16
C VAL A 263 -7.56 -10.31 14.02
N HIS A 264 -6.50 -11.05 13.73
CA HIS A 264 -5.60 -10.78 12.60
C HIS A 264 -6.33 -10.85 11.26
N ALA A 265 -7.08 -11.93 11.01
CA ALA A 265 -7.87 -12.10 9.80
C ALA A 265 -8.89 -10.96 9.62
N MET A 266 -9.64 -10.62 10.68
CA MET A 266 -10.66 -9.58 10.65
C MET A 266 -10.09 -8.17 10.43
N LEU A 267 -8.84 -7.94 10.83
CA LEU A 267 -8.14 -6.68 10.62
C LEU A 267 -7.25 -6.68 9.36
N ASN A 268 -7.16 -7.80 8.65
CA ASN A 268 -6.23 -8.01 7.53
C ASN A 268 -4.78 -7.64 7.92
N VAL A 269 -4.39 -8.04 9.12
CA VAL A 269 -3.04 -7.85 9.66
C VAL A 269 -2.30 -9.18 9.60
N PRO A 270 -1.10 -9.25 9.01
CA PRO A 270 -0.30 -10.47 8.97
C PRO A 270 0.00 -11.04 10.37
N ASP A 271 0.06 -12.37 10.49
CA ASP A 271 0.27 -13.07 11.77
C ASP A 271 1.62 -12.76 12.44
N ASN A 272 2.62 -12.29 11.68
CA ASN A 272 3.92 -11.91 12.22
C ASN A 272 3.92 -10.55 12.95
N ILE A 273 2.79 -9.82 12.96
CA ILE A 273 2.68 -8.52 13.63
C ILE A 273 2.14 -8.73 15.05
N VAL A 274 3.01 -8.59 16.05
CA VAL A 274 2.61 -8.76 17.45
C VAL A 274 2.56 -7.40 18.16
N PRO A 275 1.46 -7.04 18.85
CA PRO A 275 1.39 -5.81 19.62
C PRO A 275 2.53 -5.68 20.64
N GLY A 276 3.17 -4.51 20.69
CA GLY A 276 4.27 -4.23 21.62
C GLY A 276 5.63 -4.81 21.22
N GLN A 277 5.69 -5.58 20.12
CA GLN A 277 6.96 -5.98 19.51
C GLN A 277 7.39 -4.86 18.56
N GLN A 278 8.44 -4.14 18.93
CA GLN A 278 9.05 -3.14 18.06
C GLN A 278 9.50 -3.86 16.78
N PRO A 279 9.30 -3.29 15.57
CA PRO A 279 9.82 -3.86 14.35
C PRO A 279 11.29 -4.18 14.58
N ALA A 280 11.66 -5.46 14.50
CA ALA A 280 13.07 -5.81 14.41
C ALA A 280 13.55 -5.03 13.19
N ALA A 281 14.42 -4.04 13.40
CA ALA A 281 15.13 -3.40 12.31
C ALA A 281 15.73 -4.56 11.53
N SER A 282 15.16 -4.86 10.34
CA SER A 282 15.38 -6.10 9.60
C SER A 282 16.81 -6.53 9.82
N GLU A 283 16.98 -7.48 10.75
CA GLU A 283 18.31 -7.92 11.14
C GLU A 283 18.83 -8.50 9.85
N ALA A 284 19.80 -7.79 9.27
CA ALA A 284 20.34 -8.08 7.96
C ALA A 284 20.55 -9.58 7.93
N ALA A 285 19.70 -10.29 7.18
CA ALA A 285 19.84 -11.71 6.99
C ALA A 285 21.27 -11.84 6.50
N ALA A 286 22.14 -12.35 7.37
CA ALA A 286 23.57 -12.36 7.12
C ALA A 286 23.73 -13.07 5.79
N VAL A 287 24.14 -12.30 4.78
CA VAL A 287 24.39 -12.81 3.44
C VAL A 287 25.29 -14.03 3.63
N PRO A 288 24.82 -15.25 3.35
CA PRO A 288 25.73 -16.38 3.32
C PRO A 288 26.79 -16.01 2.30
N LYS A 289 28.03 -15.98 2.77
CA LYS A 289 29.25 -15.81 1.97
C LYS A 289 29.02 -16.36 0.56
N ALA A 290 29.23 -15.50 -0.43
CA ALA A 290 29.15 -15.79 -1.84
C ALA A 290 29.52 -17.25 -2.18
N ILE A 291 28.50 -18.05 -2.48
CA ILE A 291 28.67 -19.27 -3.26
C ILE A 291 28.31 -18.86 -4.69
N ASN A 292 29.37 -18.71 -5.49
CA ASN A 292 29.41 -18.60 -6.95
C ASN A 292 28.08 -18.36 -7.66
N ALA A 293 27.95 -17.17 -8.24
CA ALA A 293 26.93 -16.82 -9.22
C ALA A 293 26.80 -17.92 -10.29
N ALA A 294 25.75 -18.73 -10.16
CA ALA A 294 25.25 -19.52 -11.26
C ALA A 294 24.39 -18.61 -12.14
N GLN A 295 24.66 -18.63 -13.45
CA GLN A 295 23.88 -17.96 -14.48
C GLN A 295 22.36 -18.13 -14.30
N PRO A 296 21.54 -17.14 -14.69
CA PRO A 296 20.09 -17.24 -14.60
C PRO A 296 19.62 -18.38 -15.50
N SER A 297 19.09 -19.44 -14.88
CA SER A 297 18.40 -20.49 -15.62
C SER A 297 17.11 -19.90 -16.21
N GLY A 298 16.82 -20.16 -17.49
CA GLY A 298 15.67 -19.61 -18.21
C GLY A 298 14.30 -19.81 -17.53
N LYS A 299 14.22 -20.74 -16.57
CA LYS A 299 12.99 -21.07 -15.82
C LYS A 299 12.44 -19.91 -14.97
N GLY A 300 13.30 -19.02 -14.44
CA GLY A 300 12.85 -17.90 -13.62
C GLY A 300 12.11 -16.82 -14.43
N GLN A 301 12.60 -16.53 -15.63
CA GLN A 301 11.97 -15.57 -16.53
C GLN A 301 10.64 -16.11 -17.07
N ASP A 302 10.56 -17.41 -17.38
CA ASP A 302 9.32 -18.05 -17.82
C ASP A 302 8.23 -18.03 -16.74
N CYS A 303 8.61 -18.28 -15.48
CA CYS A 303 7.72 -18.14 -14.31
C CYS A 303 7.16 -16.71 -14.18
N TYR A 304 8.03 -15.70 -14.29
CA TYR A 304 7.62 -14.30 -14.16
C TYR A 304 6.68 -13.90 -15.29
N ASN A 305 6.99 -14.29 -16.53
CA ASN A 305 6.15 -14.03 -17.70
C ASN A 305 4.77 -14.72 -17.59
N ALA A 306 4.69 -15.92 -17.01
CA ALA A 306 3.42 -16.61 -16.77
C ALA A 306 2.53 -15.85 -15.78
N LYS A 307 3.08 -15.37 -14.65
CA LYS A 307 2.35 -14.54 -13.67
C LYS A 307 1.85 -13.23 -14.29
N LEU A 308 2.70 -12.58 -15.09
CA LEU A 308 2.34 -11.34 -15.79
C LEU A 308 1.18 -11.57 -16.76
N LYS A 309 1.18 -12.71 -17.46
CA LYS A 309 0.12 -13.12 -18.38
C LYS A 309 -1.19 -13.42 -17.66
N ASP A 310 -1.15 -14.15 -16.54
CA ASP A 310 -2.34 -14.46 -15.75
C ASP A 310 -3.00 -13.19 -15.18
N PHE A 311 -2.20 -12.24 -14.70
CA PHE A 311 -2.69 -10.94 -14.24
C PHE A 311 -3.38 -10.16 -15.37
N ARG A 312 -2.74 -10.07 -16.55
CA ARG A 312 -3.31 -9.37 -17.71
C ARG A 312 -4.57 -10.05 -18.26
N ASN A 313 -4.66 -11.38 -18.19
CA ASN A 313 -5.87 -12.11 -18.56
C ASN A 313 -7.04 -11.83 -17.60
N GLY A 314 -6.75 -11.60 -16.31
CA GLY A 314 -7.78 -11.29 -15.30
C GLY A 314 -8.19 -9.81 -15.25
N MET A 315 -7.25 -8.90 -15.47
CA MET A 315 -7.43 -7.46 -15.22
C MET A 315 -7.43 -6.60 -16.51
N GLY A 316 -7.11 -7.18 -17.66
CA GLY A 316 -6.94 -6.49 -18.95
C GLY A 316 -5.46 -6.19 -19.28
N GLU A 317 -5.12 -6.11 -20.56
CA GLU A 317 -3.72 -5.94 -21.00
C GLU A 317 -3.06 -4.64 -20.52
N GLU A 318 -3.85 -3.58 -20.29
CA GLU A 318 -3.37 -2.27 -19.84
C GLU A 318 -3.49 -2.06 -18.32
N ALA A 319 -3.83 -3.10 -17.55
CA ALA A 319 -3.91 -2.97 -16.10
C ALA A 319 -2.54 -2.58 -15.52
N PRO A 320 -2.46 -1.47 -14.74
CA PRO A 320 -1.19 -1.01 -14.17
C PRO A 320 -0.68 -2.04 -13.15
N ILE A 321 0.61 -2.37 -13.26
CA ILE A 321 1.30 -3.30 -12.36
C ILE A 321 2.16 -2.46 -11.41
N SER A 322 1.94 -2.58 -10.10
CA SER A 322 2.76 -1.89 -9.10
C SER A 322 4.15 -2.51 -8.98
N ASN A 323 5.14 -1.71 -8.56
CA ASN A 323 6.50 -2.20 -8.31
C ASN A 323 6.54 -3.29 -7.24
N ASP A 324 5.70 -3.18 -6.20
CA ASP A 324 5.60 -4.19 -5.14
C ASP A 324 5.19 -5.55 -5.71
N MET A 325 4.20 -5.56 -6.60
CA MET A 325 3.71 -6.77 -7.24
C MET A 325 4.76 -7.38 -8.19
N MET A 326 5.54 -6.55 -8.89
CA MET A 326 6.67 -7.04 -9.70
C MET A 326 7.76 -7.65 -8.83
N SER A 327 8.16 -6.97 -7.75
CA SER A 327 9.18 -7.44 -6.82
C SER A 327 8.78 -8.75 -6.14
N GLU A 328 7.51 -8.87 -5.74
CA GLU A 328 6.95 -10.10 -5.18
C GLU A 328 7.01 -11.26 -6.20
N TRP A 329 6.54 -11.04 -7.43
CA TRP A 329 6.56 -12.08 -8.46
C TRP A 329 7.98 -12.47 -8.87
N ARG A 330 8.91 -11.53 -8.91
CA ARG A 330 10.32 -11.82 -9.18
C ARG A 330 10.94 -12.65 -8.07
N GLY A 331 10.67 -12.32 -6.81
CA GLY A 331 11.07 -13.11 -5.65
C GLY A 331 10.53 -14.54 -5.70
N GLN A 332 9.24 -14.70 -5.99
CA GLN A 332 8.59 -16.02 -6.14
C GLN A 332 9.18 -16.84 -7.31
N CYS A 333 9.69 -16.16 -8.35
CA CYS A 333 10.31 -16.80 -9.52
C CYS A 333 11.84 -16.90 -9.44
N GLY A 334 12.45 -16.59 -8.29
CA GLY A 334 13.90 -16.67 -8.09
C GLY A 334 14.71 -15.69 -8.96
N LEU A 335 14.07 -14.60 -9.40
CA LEU A 335 14.72 -13.51 -10.11
C LEU A 335 15.19 -12.43 -9.12
N PRO A 336 16.30 -11.74 -9.41
CA PRO A 336 16.70 -10.59 -8.61
C PRO A 336 15.63 -9.48 -8.68
N PRO A 337 15.53 -8.61 -7.65
CA PRO A 337 14.62 -7.45 -7.66
C PRO A 337 14.79 -6.61 -8.94
N ALA A 338 13.71 -6.01 -9.41
CA ALA A 338 13.70 -5.20 -10.64
C ALA A 338 14.41 -3.86 -10.45
#